data_AF-A0A3D4QRI5-F1
#
_entry.id   AF-A0A3D4QRI5-F1
#
_cell.length_a   1.000
_cell.length_b   1.000
_cell.length_c   1.000
_cell.angle_alpha   90.00
_cell.angle_beta   90.00
_cell.angle_gamma   90.00
#
_symmetry.space_group_name_H-M   'P 1'
#
loop_
_entity.id
_entity.type
_entity.pdbx_description
1 polymer ?
#
loop_
_entity_poly.entity_id
_entity_poly.type
_entity_poly.pdbx_seq_one_letter_code
_entity_poly.pdbx_strand_id
1 'polypeptide(L)'
;MTLLDQPSFILPNHVTNWDPLLVGIASPRMMYYVSSDHIFRLGWISRLLVFLVAPIPRVKSSTDWKTVSSIIKLIREGHNICIFPEGNMTFGGETEELHATTAK
;
A
#
# COMPACT_ATOMS: atom_id res chain seq x y z
N MET A 1 -5.87 20.60 -15.46
CA MET A 1 -4.92 19.93 -14.55
C MET A 1 -5.74 19.31 -13.43
N THR A 2 -6.17 18.06 -13.61
CA THR A 2 -6.96 17.35 -12.59
C THR A 2 -6.05 16.95 -11.44
N LEU A 3 -6.54 16.87 -10.20
CA LEU A 3 -5.77 16.46 -9.02
C LEU A 3 -4.99 15.13 -9.21
N LEU A 4 -5.46 14.29 -10.15
CA LEU A 4 -4.84 13.03 -10.57
C LEU A 4 -3.50 13.16 -11.30
N ASP A 5 -3.09 14.37 -11.71
CA ASP A 5 -1.81 14.58 -12.39
C ASP A 5 -0.61 14.62 -11.44
N GLN A 6 -0.84 14.82 -10.14
CA GLN A 6 0.21 14.89 -9.12
C GLN A 6 0.33 13.57 -8.33
N PRO A 7 1.52 13.24 -7.83
CA PRO A 7 1.72 12.07 -6.97
C PRO A 7 0.81 12.17 -5.75
N SER A 8 -0.01 11.15 -5.54
CA SER A 8 -1.04 11.15 -4.51
C SER A 8 -0.90 9.95 -3.57
N PHE A 9 -1.33 10.14 -2.32
CA PHE A 9 -1.56 9.05 -1.39
C PHE A 9 -3.00 8.58 -1.48
N ILE A 10 -3.20 7.27 -1.61
CA ILE A 10 -4.50 6.62 -1.55
C ILE A 10 -4.55 5.86 -0.22
N LEU A 11 -5.57 6.17 0.58
CA LEU A 11 -5.76 5.61 1.92
C LEU A 11 -7.13 4.90 2.00
N PRO A 12 -7.30 3.75 1.34
CA PRO A 12 -8.55 3.00 1.40
C PRO A 12 -8.63 2.19 2.70
N ASN A 13 -9.85 1.81 3.07
CA ASN A 13 -10.09 0.79 4.08
C ASN A 13 -9.62 -0.60 3.59
N HIS A 14 -9.30 -1.51 4.50
CA HIS A 14 -8.83 -2.85 4.15
C HIS A 14 -9.80 -3.93 4.64
N VAL A 15 -10.71 -4.35 3.76
CA VAL A 15 -11.75 -5.34 4.05
C VAL A 15 -11.33 -6.74 3.60
N THR A 16 -10.64 -6.86 2.46
CA THR A 16 -10.29 -8.16 1.87
C THR A 16 -8.87 -8.19 1.30
N ASN A 17 -8.31 -9.40 1.15
CA ASN A 17 -7.02 -9.59 0.46
C ASN A 17 -7.04 -9.13 -1.02
N TRP A 18 -8.22 -8.89 -1.61
CA TRP A 18 -8.38 -8.45 -2.99
C TRP A 18 -8.33 -6.93 -3.15
N ASP A 19 -8.37 -6.17 -2.06
CA ASP A 19 -8.42 -4.70 -2.10
C ASP A 19 -7.26 -4.08 -2.89
N PRO A 20 -5.99 -4.55 -2.79
CA PRO A 20 -4.91 -4.02 -3.60
C PRO A 20 -5.15 -4.19 -5.11
N LEU A 21 -5.80 -5.29 -5.52
CA LEU A 21 -6.13 -5.52 -6.92
C LEU A 21 -7.30 -4.63 -7.36
N LEU A 22 -8.35 -4.53 -6.55
CA LEU A 22 -9.53 -3.73 -6.86
C LEU A 22 -9.20 -2.24 -6.95
N VAL A 23 -8.43 -1.72 -6.00
CA VAL A 23 -7.93 -0.34 -5.99
C VAL A 23 -7.01 -0.10 -7.19
N GLY A 24 -6.20 -1.10 -7.57
CA GLY A 24 -5.34 -1.04 -8.75
C GLY A 24 -6.11 -0.93 -10.06
N ILE A 25 -7.18 -1.71 -10.22
CA ILE A 25 -8.04 -1.69 -11.42
C ILE A 25 -8.86 -0.40 -11.48
N ALA A 26 -9.33 0.11 -10.35
CA ALA A 26 -10.13 1.33 -10.28
C ALA A 26 -9.29 2.61 -10.49
N SER A 27 -7.97 2.53 -10.35
CA SER A 27 -7.09 3.70 -10.45
C SER A 27 -6.61 3.92 -11.89
N PRO A 28 -6.64 5.17 -12.39
CA PRO A 28 -6.16 5.51 -13.73
C PRO A 28 -4.63 5.46 -13.89
N ARG A 29 -3.88 5.34 -12.78
CA ARG A 29 -2.41 5.30 -12.78
C ARG A 29 -1.89 4.15 -11.91
N MET A 30 -0.73 3.61 -12.29
CA MET A 30 -0.03 2.60 -11.49
C MET A 30 0.29 3.16 -10.10
N MET A 31 0.12 2.32 -9.07
CA MET A 31 0.35 2.68 -7.68
C MET A 31 1.22 1.64 -7.01
N TYR A 32 2.03 2.08 -6.06
CA TYR A 32 2.87 1.24 -5.23
C TYR A 32 2.19 1.01 -3.88
N TYR A 33 2.11 -0.24 -3.43
CA TYR A 33 1.35 -0.60 -2.23
C TYR A 33 2.27 -0.89 -1.06
N VAL A 34 2.04 -0.26 0.08
CA VAL A 34 2.77 -0.59 1.31
C VAL A 34 2.17 -1.85 1.90
N SER A 35 2.96 -2.93 1.97
CA SER A 35 2.49 -4.24 2.42
C SER A 35 3.48 -4.90 3.38
N SER A 36 2.96 -5.74 4.29
CA SER A 36 3.79 -6.56 5.17
C SER A 36 4.68 -7.54 4.39
N ASP A 37 5.87 -7.81 4.94
CA ASP A 37 6.83 -8.81 4.44
C ASP A 37 6.24 -10.22 4.31
N HIS A 38 5.14 -10.53 5.01
CA HIS A 38 4.45 -11.82 4.90
C HIS A 38 3.97 -12.13 3.48
N ILE A 39 3.51 -11.13 2.72
CA ILE A 39 3.04 -11.33 1.35
C ILE A 39 4.16 -11.86 0.45
N PHE A 40 5.41 -11.47 0.74
CA PHE A 40 6.56 -11.90 -0.05
C PHE A 40 6.93 -13.38 0.16
N ARG A 41 6.37 -14.03 1.20
CA ARG A 41 6.65 -15.43 1.56
C ARG A 41 5.67 -16.44 0.98
N LEU A 42 4.65 -15.99 0.23
CA LEU A 42 3.59 -16.84 -0.36
C LEU A 42 4.03 -17.61 -1.62
N GLY A 43 5.34 -17.73 -1.90
CA GLY A 43 5.87 -18.50 -3.03
C GLY A 43 5.54 -17.89 -4.40
N TRP A 44 4.84 -18.64 -5.26
CA TRP A 44 4.50 -18.18 -6.63
C TRP A 44 3.52 -17.01 -6.64
N ILE A 45 2.61 -16.95 -5.66
CA ILE A 45 1.65 -15.85 -5.46
C ILE A 45 2.41 -14.55 -5.16
N SER A 46 3.49 -14.63 -4.39
CA SER A 46 4.36 -13.47 -4.12
C SER A 46 4.93 -12.89 -5.42
N ARG A 47 5.39 -13.73 -6.36
CA ARG A 47 5.92 -13.26 -7.65
C ARG A 47 4.85 -12.56 -8.50
N LEU A 48 3.63 -13.09 -8.50
CA LEU A 48 2.50 -12.47 -9.19
C LEU A 48 2.13 -11.12 -8.56
N LEU A 49 2.05 -11.05 -7.23
CA LEU A 49 1.75 -9.81 -6.52
C LEU A 49 2.86 -8.76 -6.70
N VAL A 50 4.13 -9.17 -6.68
CA VAL A 50 5.25 -8.26 -6.96
C VAL A 50 5.15 -7.67 -8.37
N PHE A 51 4.76 -8.49 -9.35
CA PHE A 51 4.55 -8.04 -10.72
C PHE A 51 3.34 -7.10 -10.86
N LEU A 52 2.23 -7.40 -10.20
CA LEU A 52 0.96 -6.68 -10.36
C LEU A 52 0.90 -5.38 -9.57
N VAL A 53 1.43 -5.36 -8.34
CA VAL A 53 1.20 -4.26 -7.37
C VAL A 53 2.49 -3.62 -6.85
N ALA A 54 3.66 -3.98 -7.37
CA ALA A 54 4.96 -3.39 -7.02
C ALA A 54 5.09 -3.02 -5.51
N PRO A 55 4.92 -3.99 -4.60
CA PRO A 55 4.73 -3.71 -3.18
C PRO A 55 6.01 -3.16 -2.54
N ILE A 56 5.85 -2.13 -1.71
CA ILE A 56 6.88 -1.59 -0.83
C ILE A 56 6.86 -2.43 0.46
N PRO A 57 7.91 -3.22 0.75
CA PRO A 57 7.92 -4.09 1.91
C PRO A 57 8.02 -3.29 3.21
N ARG A 58 7.06 -3.50 4.12
CA ARG A 58 7.10 -3.05 5.51
C ARG A 58 7.40 -4.24 6.42
N VAL A 59 8.47 -4.15 7.20
CA VAL A 59 8.88 -5.20 8.14
C VAL A 59 8.38 -4.83 9.53
N LYS A 60 7.52 -5.67 10.13
CA LYS A 60 6.84 -5.42 11.42
C LYS A 60 7.80 -5.23 12.62
N SER A 61 9.07 -5.62 12.49
CA SER A 61 10.09 -5.61 13.55
C SER A 61 11.36 -4.81 13.23
N SER A 62 11.42 -4.12 12.08
CA SER A 62 12.60 -3.35 11.64
C SER A 62 12.25 -1.89 11.45
N THR A 63 13.22 -0.99 11.67
CA THR A 63 13.09 0.46 11.54
C THR A 63 12.33 0.87 10.27
N ASP A 64 11.17 1.50 10.44
CA ASP A 64 10.27 1.99 9.37
C ASP A 64 10.96 2.97 8.39
N TRP A 65 12.18 3.43 8.69
CA TRP A 65 12.97 4.36 7.88
C TRP A 65 13.19 3.90 6.44
N LYS A 66 13.42 2.60 6.20
CA LYS A 66 13.62 2.09 4.83
C LYS A 66 12.33 2.20 4.01
N THR A 67 11.19 1.89 4.62
CA THR A 67 9.86 2.02 4.01
C THR A 67 9.58 3.48 3.68
N VAL A 68 9.77 4.38 4.65
CA VAL A 68 9.56 5.83 4.49
C VAL A 68 10.47 6.41 3.40
N SER A 69 11.75 6.06 3.41
CA SER A 69 12.70 6.50 2.38
C SER A 69 12.29 6.04 0.98
N SER A 70 11.80 4.80 0.84
CA SER A 70 11.29 4.27 -0.43
C SER A 70 10.04 5.01 -0.90
N ILE A 71 9.11 5.30 0.02
CA ILE A 71 7.90 6.10 -0.27
C ILE A 71 8.28 7.49 -0.77
N ILE A 72 9.17 8.20 -0.06
CA ILE A 72 9.63 9.54 -0.44
C ILE A 72 10.27 9.52 -1.83
N LYS A 73 11.10 8.52 -2.12
CA LYS A 73 11.75 8.37 -3.43
C LYS A 73 10.71 8.21 -4.55
N LEU A 74 9.76 7.29 -4.39
CA LEU A 74 8.74 7.00 -5.40
C LEU A 74 7.80 8.18 -5.67
N ILE A 75 7.43 8.92 -4.62
CA ILE A 75 6.64 10.15 -4.76
C ILE A 75 7.40 11.20 -5.58
N ARG A 76 8.70 11.39 -5.30
CA ARG A 76 9.55 12.33 -6.08
C ARG A 76 9.70 11.91 -7.54
N GLU A 77 9.64 10.61 -7.81
CA GLU A 77 9.67 10.05 -9.17
C GLU A 77 8.32 10.17 -9.91
N GLY A 78 7.27 10.65 -9.24
CA GLY A 78 5.97 10.89 -9.87
C GLY A 78 4.95 9.79 -9.59
N HIS A 79 5.24 8.83 -8.72
CA HIS A 79 4.41 7.65 -8.50
C HIS A 79 3.40 7.84 -7.36
N ASN A 80 2.23 7.21 -7.54
CA ASN A 80 1.19 7.14 -6.52
C ASN A 80 1.50 6.05 -5.50
N ILE A 81 1.15 6.30 -4.24
CA ILE A 81 1.36 5.36 -3.12
C ILE A 81 0.00 5.01 -2.53
N CYS A 82 -0.27 3.72 -2.37
CA CYS A 82 -1.44 3.22 -1.65
C CYS A 82 -1.00 2.63 -0.31
N ILE A 83 -1.63 3.07 0.77
CA ILE A 83 -1.39 2.56 2.13
C ILE A 83 -2.72 2.20 2.73
N PHE A 84 -2.83 0.99 3.26
CA PHE A 84 -3.96 0.56 4.07
C PHE A 84 -3.64 0.90 5.53
N PRO A 85 -4.17 2.01 6.07
CA PRO A 85 -3.71 2.54 7.35
C PRO A 85 -4.13 1.68 8.55
N GLU A 86 -5.13 0.81 8.36
CA GLU A 86 -5.60 -0.20 9.32
C GLU A 86 -4.54 -1.30 9.55
N GLY A 87 -3.74 -1.61 8.53
CA GLY A 87 -2.67 -2.62 8.60
C GLY A 87 -3.11 -4.09 8.76
N ASN A 88 -4.39 -4.35 9.05
CA ASN A 88 -5.03 -5.67 9.08
C ASN A 88 -6.35 -5.62 8.30
N MET A 89 -6.88 -6.80 7.94
CA MET A 89 -8.23 -6.89 7.36
C MET A 89 -9.29 -6.68 8.44
N THR A 90 -10.28 -5.83 8.17
CA THR A 90 -11.45 -5.62 9.01
C THR A 90 -12.59 -6.55 8.59
N PHE A 91 -13.06 -7.39 9.52
CA PHE A 91 -14.13 -8.35 9.24
C PHE A 91 -15.51 -7.69 9.07
N GLY A 92 -15.70 -6.49 9.64
CA GLY A 92 -16.98 -5.77 9.64
C GLY A 92 -17.16 -4.76 8.51
N GLY A 93 -16.13 -4.49 7.71
CA GLY A 93 -16.15 -3.44 6.69
C GLY A 93 -16.09 -2.00 7.25
N GLU A 94 -16.08 -1.84 8.57
CA GLU A 94 -15.81 -0.58 9.25
C GLU A 94 -14.32 -0.41 9.50
N THR A 95 -13.82 0.81 9.32
CA THR A 95 -12.43 1.15 9.62
C THR A 95 -12.16 1.02 11.11
N GLU A 96 -11.28 0.08 11.49
CA GLU A 96 -10.80 -0.08 12.85
C GLU A 96 -9.81 1.03 13.25
N GLU A 97 -9.49 1.10 14.54
CA GLU A 97 -8.66 2.15 15.13
C GLU A 97 -7.31 2.28 14.39
N LEU A 98 -7.07 3.45 13.79
CA LEU A 98 -5.83 3.72 13.09
C LEU A 98 -4.68 3.85 14.09
N HIS A 99 -3.66 3.01 13.93
CA HIS A 99 -2.45 3.12 14.75
C HIS A 99 -1.79 4.48 14.50
N ALA A 100 -1.54 5.24 15.58
CA ALA A 100 -1.17 6.66 15.55
C ALA A 100 0.07 7.01 14.71
N THR A 101 0.94 6.05 14.41
CA THR A 101 2.14 6.24 13.56
C THR A 101 1.86 6.19 12.05
N THR A 102 0.67 5.77 11.61
CA THR A 102 0.33 5.67 10.18
C THR A 102 -0.49 6.88 9.69
N ALA A 103 -1.04 7.68 10.61
CA ALA A 103 -2.00 8.75 10.34
C ALA A 103 -1.57 10.14 10.86
N LYS A 104 -0.32 10.33 11.27
CA LYS A 104 0.26 11.64 11.66
C LYS A 104 1.49 11.98 10.84
#